data_AF-A0A550H1G3-F1
#
_entry.id   AF-A0A550H1G3-F1
#
_cell.length_a   1.000
_cell.length_b   1.000
_cell.length_c   1.000
_cell.angle_alpha   90.00
_cell.angle_beta   90.00
_cell.angle_gamma   90.00
#
_symmetry.space_group_name_H-M   'P 1'
#
loop_
_entity.id
_entity.type
_entity.pdbx_description
1 polymer ?
#
loop_
_entity_poly.entity_id
_entity_poly.type
_entity_poly.pdbx_seq_one_letter_code
_entity_poly.pdbx_strand_id
1 'polypeptide(L)'
;MQRHEVVELWKSAREKTGLNITPQKLRQWFCSEMLRLGVLDTCVDAFCGRVPKSVLARHYTDFSPEKLHKIYTIFKVNVIKT
;
A
#
# COMPACT_ATOMS: atom_id res chain seq x y z
N MET A 1 18.33 6.46 1.32
CA MET A 1 18.07 5.44 2.34
C MET A 1 18.91 4.22 1.99
N GLN A 2 19.89 3.91 2.82
CA GLN A 2 20.76 2.76 2.65
C GLN A 2 20.07 1.50 3.18
N ARG A 3 20.33 0.31 2.61
CA ARG A 3 19.67 -0.95 3.03
C ARG A 3 19.80 -1.23 4.54
N HIS A 4 20.92 -0.84 5.15
CA HIS A 4 21.17 -1.06 6.58
C HIS A 4 20.22 -0.25 7.47
N GLU A 5 19.94 1.01 7.10
CA GLU A 5 19.00 1.88 7.85
C GLU A 5 17.60 1.29 7.88
N VAL A 6 17.17 0.68 6.77
CA VAL A 6 15.85 0.03 6.67
C VAL A 6 15.75 -1.15 7.62
N VAL A 7 16.80 -1.97 7.70
CA VAL A 7 16.83 -3.14 8.58
C VAL A 7 16.71 -2.72 10.05
N GLU A 8 17.44 -1.69 10.46
CA GLU A 8 17.38 -1.17 11.83
C GLU A 8 16.01 -0.55 12.16
N LEU A 9 15.38 0.13 11.20
CA LEU A 9 14.03 0.66 11.36
C LEU A 9 12.99 -0.43 11.63
N TRP A 10 13.03 -1.53 10.87
CA TRP A 10 12.12 -2.67 11.10
C TRP A 10 12.40 -3.41 12.40
N LYS A 11 13.67 -3.52 12.81
CA LYS A 11 14.03 -4.06 14.13
C LYS A 11 13.43 -3.21 15.25
N SER A 12 13.64 -1.89 15.20
CA SER A 12 13.10 -0.96 16.19
C SER A 12 11.56 -0.99 16.22
N ALA A 13 10.90 -1.04 15.06
CA ALA A 13 9.44 -1.15 14.98
C ALA A 13 8.92 -2.45 15.63
N ARG A 14 9.61 -3.57 15.40
CA ARG A 14 9.28 -4.86 16.03
C ARG A 14 9.48 -4.83 17.55
N GLU A 15 10.56 -4.22 18.03
CA GLU A 15 10.83 -4.08 19.47
C GLU A 15 9.77 -3.22 20.15
N LYS A 16 9.37 -2.09 19.55
CA LYS A 16 8.37 -1.18 20.11
C LYS A 16 6.97 -1.77 20.13
N THR A 17 6.60 -2.54 19.12
CA THR A 17 5.23 -3.05 18.96
C THR A 17 5.05 -4.47 19.51
N GLY A 18 6.14 -5.22 19.72
CA GLY A 18 6.12 -6.66 20.00
C GLY A 18 5.62 -7.50 18.81
N LEU A 19 5.23 -6.88 17.71
CA LEU A 19 4.68 -7.54 16.53
C LEU A 19 5.81 -7.87 15.55
N ASN A 20 5.78 -9.07 14.98
CA ASN A 20 6.71 -9.45 13.92
C ASN A 20 6.31 -8.79 12.59
N ILE A 21 6.48 -7.46 12.51
CA ILE A 21 6.17 -6.63 11.36
C ILE A 21 7.34 -6.70 10.38
N THR A 22 7.08 -7.27 9.21
CA THR A 22 8.00 -7.27 8.06
C THR A 22 7.38 -6.45 6.93
N PRO A 23 8.19 -5.91 6.00
CA PRO A 23 7.67 -5.22 4.81
C PRO A 23 6.62 -6.04 4.05
N GLN A 24 6.83 -7.35 3.95
CA GLN A 24 5.93 -8.27 3.26
C GLN A 24 4.59 -8.41 3.98
N LYS A 25 4.60 -8.58 5.30
CA LYS A 25 3.38 -8.67 6.11
C LYS A 25 2.60 -7.36 6.12
N LEU A 26 3.30 -6.24 6.21
CA LEU A 26 2.66 -4.92 6.15
C LEU A 26 1.99 -4.69 4.78
N ARG A 27 2.65 -5.11 3.69
CA ARG A 27 2.07 -5.05 2.35
C ARG A 27 0.81 -5.90 2.22
N GLN A 28 0.84 -7.14 2.74
CA GLN A 28 -0.32 -8.02 2.73
C GLN A 28 -1.48 -7.43 3.54
N TRP A 29 -1.19 -6.88 4.72
CA TRP A 29 -2.16 -6.19 5.55
C TRP A 29 -2.77 -4.99 4.82
N PHE A 30 -1.93 -4.15 4.20
CA PHE A 30 -2.39 -3.00 3.41
C PHE A 30 -3.35 -3.40 2.29
N CYS A 31 -3.00 -4.43 1.50
CA CYS A 31 -3.89 -4.93 0.45
C CYS A 31 -5.21 -5.44 1.02
N SER A 32 -5.16 -6.22 2.11
CA SER A 32 -6.36 -6.79 2.75
C SER A 32 -7.27 -5.68 3.29
N GLU A 33 -6.69 -4.65 3.89
CA GLU A 33 -7.43 -3.52 4.44
C GLU A 33 -8.09 -2.67 3.35
N MET A 34 -7.37 -2.41 2.25
CA MET A 34 -7.93 -1.68 1.10
C MET A 34 -9.10 -2.44 0.45
N LEU A 35 -8.97 -3.76 0.29
CA LEU A 35 -10.06 -4.60 -0.19
C LEU A 35 -11.25 -4.59 0.79
N ARG A 36 -10.99 -4.67 2.10
CA ARG A 36 -12.01 -4.58 3.16
C ARG A 36 -12.77 -3.26 3.13
N LEU A 37 -12.08 -2.16 2.80
CA LEU A 37 -12.67 -0.84 2.65
C LEU A 37 -13.47 -0.68 1.35
N GLY A 38 -13.44 -1.67 0.44
CA GLY A 38 -14.17 -1.64 -0.82
C GLY A 38 -13.40 -1.01 -1.98
N VAL A 39 -12.08 -0.87 -1.85
CA VAL A 39 -11.22 -0.42 -2.95
C VAL A 39 -11.16 -1.52 -4.00
N LEU A 40 -11.25 -1.13 -5.27
CA LEU A 40 -11.13 -2.05 -6.40
C LEU A 40 -9.75 -2.73 -6.40
N ASP A 41 -9.73 -4.04 -6.63
CA ASP A 41 -8.51 -4.86 -6.67
C ASP A 41 -7.45 -4.31 -7.64
N THR A 42 -7.88 -3.80 -8.80
CA THR A 42 -6.98 -3.17 -9.78
C THR A 42 -6.32 -1.88 -9.26
N CYS A 43 -7.01 -1.11 -8.41
CA CYS A 43 -6.41 0.03 -7.72
C CYS A 43 -5.43 -0.42 -6.63
N VAL A 44 -5.75 -1.48 -5.88
CA VAL A 44 -4.85 -2.09 -4.89
C VAL A 44 -3.56 -2.58 -5.54
N ASP A 45 -3.68 -3.21 -6.70
CA ASP A 45 -2.55 -3.65 -7.51
C ASP A 45 -1.74 -2.47 -8.04
N ALA A 46 -2.39 -1.39 -8.50
CA ALA A 46 -1.70 -0.16 -8.89
C ALA A 46 -0.91 0.47 -7.73
N PHE A 47 -1.47 0.54 -6.51
CA PHE A 47 -0.73 0.97 -5.30
C PHE A 47 0.49 0.10 -5.02
N CYS A 48 0.39 -1.18 -5.36
CA CYS A 48 1.46 -2.17 -5.25
C CYS A 48 2.50 -2.09 -6.39
N GLY A 49 2.34 -1.19 -7.36
CA GLY A 49 3.18 -1.10 -8.55
C GLY A 49 2.88 -2.16 -9.62
N ARG A 50 1.79 -2.91 -9.47
CA ARG A 50 1.29 -3.87 -10.46
C ARG A 50 0.29 -3.18 -11.37
N VAL A 51 0.78 -2.46 -12.37
CA VAL A 51 -0.10 -1.84 -13.38
C VAL A 51 -0.42 -2.83 -14.51
N PRO A 52 -1.64 -2.77 -15.09
CA PRO A 52 -2.02 -3.61 -16.21
C PRO A 52 -1.08 -3.41 -17.40
N LYS A 53 -0.59 -4.52 -17.96
CA LYS A 53 0.30 -4.50 -19.12
C LYS A 53 -0.45 -4.29 -20.44
N SER A 54 -1.76 -4.57 -20.47
CA SER A 54 -2.56 -4.47 -21.69
C SER A 54 -3.01 -3.04 -21.97
N VAL A 55 -2.97 -2.67 -23.25
CA VAL A 55 -3.40 -1.35 -23.76
C VAL A 55 -4.85 -1.06 -23.38
N LEU A 56 -5.72 -2.07 -23.48
CA LEU A 56 -7.14 -1.95 -23.16
C LEU A 56 -7.38 -1.59 -21.69
N ALA A 57 -6.73 -2.29 -20.76
CA ALA A 57 -6.87 -1.99 -19.34
C ALA A 57 -6.37 -0.58 -19.04
N ARG A 58 -5.23 -0.15 -19.61
CA ARG A 58 -4.71 1.23 -19.46
C ARG A 58 -5.70 2.31 -19.95
N HIS A 59 -6.54 2.02 -20.94
CA HIS A 59 -7.56 2.95 -21.42
C HIS A 59 -8.79 3.02 -20.50
N TYR A 60 -9.14 1.94 -19.82
CA TYR A 60 -10.30 1.89 -18.91
C TYR A 60 -9.96 2.17 -17.45
N THR A 61 -8.69 2.06 -17.06
CA THR A 61 -8.22 2.32 -15.70
C THR A 61 -7.25 3.49 -15.68
N ASP A 62 -7.75 4.63 -15.22
CA ASP A 62 -6.96 5.82 -14.94
C ASP A 62 -6.29 5.70 -13.57
N PHE A 63 -5.02 5.27 -13.56
CA PHE A 63 -4.17 5.20 -12.37
C PHE A 63 -3.30 6.43 -12.19
N SER A 64 -3.75 7.59 -12.68
CA SER A 64 -3.08 8.86 -12.41
C SER A 64 -2.88 9.06 -10.90
N PRO A 65 -1.73 9.62 -10.48
CA PRO A 65 -1.44 9.86 -9.06
C PRO A 65 -2.56 10.64 -8.35
N GLU A 66 -3.21 11.56 -9.05
CA GLU A 66 -4.32 12.38 -8.56
C GLU A 66 -5.53 11.51 -8.19
N LYS A 67 -5.86 10.52 -9.02
CA LYS A 67 -7.00 9.63 -8.81
C LYS A 67 -6.71 8.61 -7.72
N LEU A 68 -5.49 8.06 -7.69
CA LEU A 68 -5.04 7.21 -6.59
C LEU A 68 -5.05 7.96 -5.25
N HIS A 69 -4.61 9.23 -5.23
CA HIS A 69 -4.69 10.08 -4.05
C HIS A 69 -6.14 10.34 -3.61
N LYS A 70 -7.04 10.59 -4.57
CA LYS A 70 -8.47 10.76 -4.28
C LYS A 70 -9.08 9.51 -3.66
N ILE A 71 -8.79 8.32 -4.21
CA ILE A 71 -9.20 7.03 -3.66
C ILE A 71 -8.67 6.90 -2.22
N TYR A 72 -7.37 7.12 -2.03
CA TYR A 72 -6.73 7.04 -0.71
C TYR A 72 -7.39 7.96 0.33
N THR A 73 -7.74 9.18 -0.08
CA THR A 73 -8.40 10.18 0.77
C THR A 73 -9.84 9.78 1.11
N ILE A 74 -10.59 9.26 0.14
CA ILE A 74 -11.99 8.83 0.30
C ILE A 74 -12.09 7.69 1.31
N PHE A 75 -11.24 6.68 1.17
CA PHE A 75 -11.26 5.52 2.05
C PHE A 75 -10.67 5.81 3.43
N LYS A 76 -10.26 7.07 3.70
CA LYS A 76 -9.70 7.56 4.98
C LYS A 76 -8.87 6.47 5.64
N VAL A 77 -7.90 5.93 4.90
CA VAL A 77 -6.96 4.98 5.49
C VAL A 77 -6.29 5.78 6.59
N ASN A 78 -6.65 5.48 7.84
CA ASN A 78 -6.05 6.12 9.00
C ASN A 78 -4.61 5.66 9.02
N VAL A 79 -3.75 6.37 8.29
CA VAL A 79 -2.32 6.33 8.50
C VAL A 79 -2.17 6.62 9.97
N ILE A 80 -1.75 5.61 10.71
CA ILE A 80 -1.60 5.66 12.16
C ILE A 80 -0.88 6.98 12.46
N LYS A 81 -1.62 7.95 13.00
CA LYS A 81 -1.05 9.21 13.45
C LYS A 81 -0.29 8.87 14.72
N THR A 82 1.00 8.59 14.55
CA THR A 82 1.99 8.61 15.63
C THR A 82 2.21 10.02 16.12
#